data_AF-A0A951M4M6-F1
#
_entry.id   AF-A0A951M4M6-F1
#
_cell.length_a   1.000
_cell.length_b   1.000
_cell.length_c   1.000
_cell.angle_alpha   90.00
_cell.angle_beta   90.00
_cell.angle_gamma   90.00
#
_symmetry.space_group_name_H-M   'P 1'
#
loop_
_entity.id
_entity.type
_entity.pdbx_description
1 polymer ?
#
loop_
_entity_poly.entity_id
_entity_poly.type
_entity_poly.pdbx_seq_one_letter_code
_entity_poly.pdbx_strand_id
1 'polypeptide(L)'
;MEAETIYKGATRPAMKLGIPLVPLVVLFGIGMLLMMWGGILVSWWIALGVLMSFVPTLFWMRWVTSRDDQRFRQIFIALKLRLHDRNRRFWRARSYSPTLFRGASDVWHL
;
A
#
# COMPACT_ATOMS: atom_id res chain seq x y z
N MET A 1 -20.55 9.60 -13.33
CA MET A 1 -20.07 8.32 -12.74
C MET A 1 -21.32 7.51 -12.49
N GLU A 2 -21.57 6.48 -13.28
CA GLU A 2 -22.74 5.62 -13.06
C GLU A 2 -22.62 4.91 -11.72
N ALA A 3 -23.70 4.91 -10.95
CA ALA A 3 -23.76 4.20 -9.68
C ALA A 3 -23.79 2.70 -9.98
N GLU A 4 -22.69 1.99 -9.71
CA GLU A 4 -22.69 0.53 -9.74
C GLU A 4 -23.79 0.01 -8.80
N THR A 5 -24.75 -0.70 -9.36
CA THR A 5 -25.91 -1.29 -8.67
C THR A 5 -25.56 -2.46 -7.75
N ILE A 6 -24.31 -2.94 -7.77
CA ILE A 6 -23.85 -4.06 -6.96
C ILE A 6 -23.16 -3.55 -5.70
N TYR A 7 -23.73 -3.88 -4.55
CA TYR A 7 -23.17 -3.56 -3.24
C TYR A 7 -21.88 -4.36 -2.97
N LYS A 8 -20.72 -3.70 -3.04
CA LYS A 8 -19.37 -4.29 -2.81
C LYS A 8 -18.99 -4.44 -1.32
N GLY A 9 -19.98 -4.62 -0.43
CA GLY A 9 -19.73 -4.64 1.02
C GLY A 9 -18.79 -5.74 1.51
N ALA A 10 -18.79 -6.90 0.86
CA ALA A 10 -17.97 -8.05 1.27
C ALA A 10 -16.50 -7.96 0.83
N THR A 11 -16.16 -7.08 -0.13
CA THR A 11 -14.80 -7.00 -0.70
C THR A 11 -14.11 -5.67 -0.42
N ARG A 12 -14.87 -4.63 -0.06
CA ARG A 12 -14.36 -3.29 0.28
C ARG A 12 -13.41 -3.35 1.49
N PRO A 13 -12.25 -2.69 1.45
CA PRO A 13 -11.37 -2.66 2.61
C PRO A 13 -12.00 -1.80 3.69
N ALA A 14 -11.63 -2.02 4.95
CA ALA A 14 -12.05 -1.13 6.03
C ALA A 14 -11.47 0.28 5.80
N MET A 15 -12.31 1.32 5.80
CA MET A 15 -11.90 2.69 5.49
C MET A 15 -12.41 3.71 6.52
N LYS A 16 -11.64 4.77 6.76
CA LYS A 16 -12.00 5.93 7.57
C LYS A 16 -11.80 7.20 6.73
N LEU A 17 -12.83 8.06 6.66
CA LEU A 17 -12.80 9.30 5.87
C LEU A 17 -12.44 9.08 4.37
N GLY A 18 -12.78 7.91 3.83
CA GLY A 18 -12.46 7.54 2.44
C GLY A 18 -11.03 7.02 2.23
N ILE A 19 -10.26 6.82 3.31
CA ILE A 19 -8.89 6.29 3.24
C ILE A 19 -8.87 4.88 3.87
N PRO A 20 -8.22 3.88 3.24
CA PRO A 20 -8.12 2.55 3.81
C PRO A 20 -7.32 2.53 5.12
N LEU A 21 -7.76 1.71 6.07
CA LEU A 21 -7.22 1.65 7.44
C LEU A 21 -5.74 1.26 7.48
N VAL A 22 -5.33 0.30 6.65
CA VAL A 22 -3.93 -0.16 6.60
C VAL A 22 -2.97 0.98 6.18
N PRO A 23 -3.18 1.70 5.05
CA PRO A 23 -2.43 2.91 4.72
C PRO A 23 -2.40 3.96 5.83
N LEU A 24 -3.51 4.19 6.55
CA LEU A 24 -3.54 5.13 7.67
C LEU A 24 -2.60 4.68 8.80
N VAL A 25 -2.72 3.43 9.23
CA VAL A 25 -1.87 2.88 10.30
C VAL A 25 -0.39 2.96 9.92
N VAL A 26 -0.06 2.66 8.67
CA VAL A 26 1.31 2.78 8.15
C VAL A 26 1.79 4.24 8.18
N LEU A 27 0.98 5.20 7.74
CA LEU A 27 1.31 6.62 7.77
C LEU A 27 1.59 7.12 9.19
N PHE A 28 0.67 6.87 10.12
CA PHE A 28 0.82 7.30 11.52
C PHE A 28 1.97 6.58 12.21
N GLY A 29 2.12 5.26 12.01
CA GLY A 29 3.17 4.46 12.63
C GLY A 29 4.57 4.87 12.16
N ILE A 30 4.76 5.00 10.83
CA ILE A 30 6.04 5.47 10.28
C ILE A 30 6.29 6.92 10.67
N GLY A 31 5.27 7.79 10.59
CA GLY A 31 5.39 9.19 11.00
C GLY A 31 5.84 9.33 12.46
N MET A 32 5.23 8.57 13.37
CA MET A 32 5.62 8.52 14.79
C MET A 32 7.08 8.09 14.97
N LEU A 33 7.49 7.00 14.30
CA LEU A 33 8.88 6.51 14.39
C LEU A 33 9.88 7.53 13.84
N LEU A 34 9.57 8.19 12.72
CA LEU A 34 10.40 9.24 12.13
C LEU A 34 10.50 10.47 13.04
N MET A 35 9.40 10.90 13.66
CA MET A 35 9.41 12.00 14.62
C MET A 35 10.27 11.66 15.84
N MET A 36 10.06 10.48 16.43
CA MET A 36 10.75 10.05 17.64
C MET A 36 12.24 9.85 17.38
N TRP A 37 12.61 8.97 16.45
CA TRP A 37 14.00 8.65 16.19
C TRP A 37 14.71 9.76 15.41
N GLY A 38 14.07 10.38 14.43
CA GLY A 38 14.65 11.49 13.67
C GLY A 38 14.86 12.73 14.54
N GLY A 39 13.91 13.03 15.45
CA GLY A 39 14.05 14.10 16.42
C GLY A 39 15.24 13.90 17.37
N ILE A 40 15.38 12.68 17.90
CA ILE A 40 16.44 12.34 18.86
C ILE A 40 17.83 12.21 18.18
N LEU A 41 17.90 11.51 17.05
CA LEU A 41 19.18 11.13 16.44
C LEU A 41 19.75 12.18 15.49
N VAL A 42 18.91 13.09 14.98
CA VAL A 42 19.32 14.04 13.92
C VAL A 42 18.92 15.46 14.28
N SER A 43 17.62 15.76 14.31
CA SER A 43 17.11 17.09 14.64
C SER A 43 15.59 17.10 14.77
N TRP A 44 15.07 17.88 15.73
CA TRP A 44 13.63 18.12 15.87
C TRP A 44 12.97 18.81 14.65
N TRP A 45 13.75 19.41 13.74
CA TRP A 45 13.22 19.89 12.45
C TRP A 45 12.58 18.78 11.61
N ILE A 46 13.01 17.52 11.77
CA ILE A 46 12.39 16.37 11.11
C ILE A 46 10.93 16.23 11.53
N ALA A 47 10.62 16.42 12.82
CA ALA A 47 9.25 16.26 13.30
C ALA A 47 8.31 17.29 12.68
N LEU A 48 8.78 18.53 12.51
CA LEU A 48 8.03 19.57 11.80
C LEU A 48 7.78 19.17 10.34
N GLY A 49 8.81 18.67 9.64
CA GLY A 49 8.69 18.19 8.27
C GLY A 49 7.68 17.05 8.13
N VAL A 50 7.71 16.07 9.03
CA VAL A 50 6.76 14.96 9.06
C VAL A 50 5.35 15.50 9.28
N LEU A 51 5.12 16.39 10.24
CA LEU A 51 3.80 16.96 10.51
C LEU A 51 3.25 17.73 9.30
N MET A 52 4.08 18.53 8.65
CA MET A 52 3.70 19.24 7.41
C MET A 52 3.35 18.29 6.26
N SER A 53 3.99 17.12 6.18
CA SER A 53 3.71 16.13 5.13
C SER A 53 2.39 15.36 5.31
N PHE A 54 1.77 15.38 6.50
CA PHE A 54 0.55 14.59 6.75
C PHE A 54 -0.63 15.09 5.92
N VAL A 55 -0.86 16.40 5.90
CA VAL A 55 -1.96 17.02 5.15
C VAL A 55 -1.93 16.65 3.66
N PRO A 56 -0.84 16.90 2.91
CA PRO A 56 -0.79 16.53 1.50
C PRO A 56 -0.88 15.02 1.29
N THR A 57 -0.31 14.22 2.19
CA THR A 57 -0.39 12.75 2.08
C THR A 57 -1.82 12.24 2.25
N LEU A 58 -2.55 12.71 3.26
CA LEU A 58 -3.96 12.34 3.49
C LEU A 58 -4.86 12.78 2.32
N PHE A 59 -4.63 13.99 1.79
CA PHE A 59 -5.36 14.47 0.62
C PHE A 59 -5.10 13.59 -0.61
N TRP A 60 -3.83 13.27 -0.87
CA TRP A 60 -3.45 12.38 -1.96
C TRP A 60 -4.08 10.99 -1.80
N MET A 61 -4.02 10.40 -0.60
CA MET A 61 -4.64 9.09 -0.33
C MET A 61 -6.13 9.10 -0.64
N ARG A 62 -6.85 10.13 -0.20
CA ARG A 62 -8.29 10.30 -0.46
C ARG A 62 -8.59 10.53 -1.94
N TRP A 63 -7.74 11.26 -2.64
CA TRP A 63 -7.88 11.46 -4.08
C TRP A 63 -7.69 10.16 -4.86
N VAL A 64 -6.70 9.35 -4.50
CA VAL A 64 -6.45 8.04 -5.12
C VAL A 64 -7.63 7.09 -4.90
N THR A 65 -8.17 7.03 -3.68
CA THR A 65 -9.29 6.13 -3.35
C THR A 65 -10.64 6.62 -3.84
N SER A 66 -10.77 7.90 -4.23
CA SER A 66 -12.01 8.43 -4.82
C SER A 66 -12.41 7.74 -6.12
N ARG A 67 -11.44 7.17 -6.85
CA ARG A 67 -11.68 6.44 -8.11
C ARG A 67 -11.81 4.94 -7.92
N ASP A 68 -11.02 4.37 -7.02
CA ASP A 68 -10.96 2.93 -6.75
C ASP A 68 -10.53 2.71 -5.30
N ASP A 69 -11.41 2.16 -4.47
CA ASP A 69 -11.16 1.89 -3.05
C ASP A 69 -10.14 0.77 -2.83
N GLN A 70 -9.89 -0.05 -3.85
CA GLN A 70 -8.92 -1.13 -3.86
C GLN A 70 -7.54 -0.72 -4.38
N ARG A 71 -7.36 0.54 -4.78
CA ARG A 71 -6.14 1.00 -5.44
C ARG A 71 -4.87 0.77 -4.62
N PHE A 72 -4.94 0.97 -3.30
CA PHE A 72 -3.81 0.70 -2.40
C PHE A 72 -3.41 -0.78 -2.35
N ARG A 73 -4.40 -1.68 -2.34
CA ARG A 73 -4.16 -3.13 -2.39
C ARG A 73 -3.52 -3.54 -3.72
N GLN A 74 -3.98 -2.96 -4.83
CA GLN A 74 -3.36 -3.19 -6.15
C GLN A 74 -1.91 -2.71 -6.18
N ILE A 75 -1.61 -1.52 -5.66
CA ILE A 75 -0.23 -0.98 -5.57
C ILE A 75 0.64 -1.91 -4.72
N PHE A 76 0.14 -2.38 -3.58
CA PHE A 76 0.85 -3.30 -2.70
C PHE A 76 1.17 -4.63 -3.40
N ILE A 77 0.18 -5.26 -4.05
CA ILE A 77 0.38 -6.50 -4.80
C ILE A 77 1.38 -6.26 -5.94
N ALA A 78 1.22 -5.19 -6.72
CA ALA A 78 2.14 -4.86 -7.81
C ALA A 78 3.58 -4.68 -7.31
N LEU A 79 3.78 -4.03 -6.16
CA LEU A 79 5.09 -3.88 -5.53
C LEU A 79 5.65 -5.23 -5.09
N LYS A 80 4.86 -6.04 -4.37
CA LYS A 80 5.28 -7.38 -3.91
C LYS A 80 5.71 -8.26 -5.08
N LEU A 81 4.91 -8.30 -6.14
CA LEU A 81 5.23 -9.01 -7.37
C LEU A 81 6.51 -8.47 -8.03
N ARG A 82 6.71 -7.14 -8.06
CA ARG A 82 7.93 -6.53 -8.63
C ARG A 82 9.19 -6.92 -7.86
N LEU A 83 9.13 -6.96 -6.53
CA LEU A 83 10.27 -7.29 -5.67
C LEU A 83 10.63 -8.79 -5.69
N HIS A 84 9.65 -9.67 -5.91
CA HIS A 84 9.87 -11.13 -5.92
C HIS A 84 10.30 -11.71 -7.28
N ASP A 85 10.48 -10.88 -8.30
CA ASP A 85 10.89 -11.33 -9.62
C ASP A 85 12.42 -11.34 -9.77
N ARG A 86 13.04 -12.37 -9.18
CA ARG A 86 14.50 -12.56 -9.22
C ARG A 86 15.02 -12.89 -10.63
N ASN A 87 14.20 -13.52 -11.46
CA ASN A 87 14.63 -14.09 -12.74
C ASN A 87 14.34 -13.17 -13.94
N ARG A 88 13.86 -11.94 -13.68
CA ARG A 88 13.55 -10.92 -14.70
C ARG A 88 14.68 -10.68 -15.70
N ARG A 89 15.94 -10.71 -15.21
CA ARG A 89 17.12 -10.43 -16.05
C ARG A 89 17.35 -11.49 -17.12
N PHE A 90 17.00 -12.74 -16.83
CA PHE A 90 17.17 -13.86 -17.75
C PHE A 90 15.96 -14.00 -18.69
N TRP A 91 14.74 -14.07 -18.14
CA TRP A 91 13.55 -14.41 -18.92
C TRP A 91 12.85 -13.21 -19.58
N ARG A 92 13.02 -11.99 -19.05
CA ARG A 92 12.32 -10.75 -19.46
C ARG A 92 10.78 -10.87 -19.51
N ALA A 93 10.22 -11.95 -18.97
CA ALA A 93 8.81 -12.29 -18.94
C ALA A 93 8.46 -12.88 -17.57
N ARG A 94 7.17 -12.89 -17.26
CA ARG A 94 6.64 -13.25 -15.94
C ARG A 94 5.28 -13.90 -16.13
N SER A 95 5.10 -15.09 -15.56
CA SER A 95 3.83 -15.83 -15.59
C SER A 95 3.41 -16.13 -14.16
N TYR A 96 2.13 -15.93 -13.86
CA TYR A 96 1.53 -16.30 -12.59
C TYR A 96 0.39 -17.27 -12.87
N SER A 97 0.45 -18.44 -12.25
CA SER A 97 -0.64 -19.42 -12.36
C SER A 97 -1.56 -19.30 -11.14
N PRO A 98 -2.89 -19.33 -11.32
CA PRO A 98 -3.83 -19.49 -10.21
C PRO A 98 -3.78 -20.91 -9.62
N THR A 99 -3.20 -21.88 -10.36
CA THR A 99 -3.11 -23.27 -9.91
C THR A 99 -1.82 -23.53 -9.15
N LEU A 100 -1.95 -24.15 -7.98
CA LEU A 100 -0.83 -24.64 -7.18
C LEU A 100 -0.55 -26.10 -7.55
N PHE A 101 0.62 -26.36 -8.12
CA PHE A 101 1.07 -27.73 -8.37
C PHE A 101 1.69 -28.32 -7.11
N ARG A 102 1.38 -29.59 -6.82
CA ARG A 102 1.97 -30.32 -5.69
C ARG A 102 3.50 -30.35 -5.83
N GLY A 103 4.22 -29.79 -4.85
CA GLY A 103 5.68 -29.71 -4.84
C GLY A 103 6.27 -28.39 -5.34
N ALA A 104 5.46 -27.43 -5.80
CA ALA A 104 5.96 -26.09 -6.11
C ALA A 104 6.38 -25.36 -4.82
N SER A 105 7.54 -24.70 -4.84
CA SER A 105 8.11 -23.92 -3.70
C SER A 105 7.70 -22.45 -3.70
N ASP A 106 7.04 -22.02 -4.77
CA ASP A 106 6.70 -20.64 -5.12
C ASP A 106 5.59 -20.07 -4.21
N VAL A 107 5.02 -20.95 -3.37
CA VAL A 107 3.84 -20.80 -2.51
C VAL A 107 4.02 -19.71 -1.45
N TRP A 108 5.25 -19.41 -1.04
CA TRP A 108 5.52 -18.53 0.11
C TRP A 108 5.71 -17.06 -0.25
N HIS A 109 5.65 -16.70 -1.54
CA HIS A 109 5.98 -15.36 -2.02
C HIS A 109 4.78 -14.53 -2.49
N LEU A 110 3.55 -15.03 -2.35
CA LEU A 110 2.30 -14.34 -2.71
C LEU A 110 1.50 -13.84 -1.51
#